data_AF-A0A2P2JK77-F1
#
_entry.id   AF-A0A2P2JK77-F1
#
_cell.length_a   1.000
_cell.length_b   1.000
_cell.length_c   1.000
_cell.angle_alpha   90.00
_cell.angle_beta   90.00
_cell.angle_gamma   90.00
#
_symmetry.space_group_name_H-M   'P 1'
#
loop_
_entity.id
_entity.type
_entity.pdbx_description
1 polymer ?
#
loop_
_entity_poly.entity_id
_entity_poly.type
_entity_poly.pdbx_seq_one_letter_code
_entity_poly.pdbx_strand_id
1 'polypeptide(L)'
;MEEAQEVLGNNSLEDASWLCSLSETELDMLISLKMLVLQRARVIGHNKLAEKFDLKMLRALAFVLMEHLKGKFEDLPQIPGLTKCTPFMDGCNLLKCDHAGILSIEQLKACIGIVERKRAAKRSREDVDFNYE
;
A
#
# COMPACT_ATOMS: atom_id res chain seq x y z
N MET A 1 22.37 4.83 -3.20
CA MET A 1 21.94 3.53 -2.66
C MET A 1 21.06 3.73 -1.42
N GLU A 2 21.42 4.63 -0.50
CA GLU A 2 20.59 5.02 0.67
C GLU A 2 19.19 5.56 0.30
N GLU A 3 19.07 6.44 -0.70
CA GLU A 3 17.78 7.09 -1.03
C GLU A 3 16.70 6.11 -1.54
N ALA A 4 17.09 5.05 -2.25
CA ALA A 4 16.14 4.04 -2.73
C ALA A 4 15.60 3.20 -1.56
N GLN A 5 16.45 2.95 -0.57
CA GLN A 5 16.13 2.13 0.61
C GLN A 5 15.22 2.89 1.58
N GLU A 6 15.32 4.22 1.65
CA GLU A 6 14.38 5.08 2.39
C GLU A 6 12.96 5.00 1.81
N VAL A 7 12.83 4.96 0.47
CA VAL A 7 11.52 4.93 -0.20
C VAL A 7 10.90 3.52 -0.22
N LEU A 8 11.71 2.48 -0.45
CA LEU A 8 11.23 1.10 -0.63
C LEU A 8 11.17 0.31 0.69
N GLY A 9 11.96 0.69 1.69
CA GLY A 9 12.13 -0.07 2.92
C GLY A 9 12.61 -1.49 2.64
N ASN A 10 11.83 -2.48 3.09
CA ASN A 10 12.12 -3.90 2.86
C ASN A 10 11.37 -4.47 1.63
N ASN A 11 10.66 -3.64 0.86
CA ASN A 11 9.87 -4.09 -0.29
C ASN A 11 10.69 -4.01 -1.58
N SER A 12 10.31 -4.82 -2.56
CA SER A 12 10.88 -4.69 -3.90
C SER A 12 10.26 -3.50 -4.65
N LEU A 13 10.93 -3.06 -5.72
CA LEU A 13 10.43 -1.99 -6.57
C LEU A 13 9.09 -2.36 -7.22
N GLU A 14 8.93 -3.65 -7.54
CA GLU A 14 7.72 -4.25 -8.08
C GLU A 14 6.55 -4.16 -7.12
N ASP A 15 6.76 -4.52 -5.85
CA ASP A 15 5.72 -4.48 -4.84
C ASP A 15 5.29 -3.04 -4.53
N ALA A 16 6.24 -2.10 -4.51
CA ALA A 16 5.96 -0.66 -4.37
C ALA A 16 5.19 -0.09 -5.57
N SER A 17 5.58 -0.48 -6.79
CA SER A 17 4.89 -0.07 -8.03
C SER A 17 3.47 -0.61 -8.08
N TRP A 18 3.28 -1.88 -7.71
CA TRP A 18 1.96 -2.48 -7.59
C TRP A 18 1.09 -1.72 -6.59
N LEU A 19 1.61 -1.43 -5.39
CA LEU A 19 0.86 -0.69 -4.38
C LEU A 19 0.41 0.70 -4.88
N CYS A 20 1.25 1.39 -5.67
CA CYS A 20 0.91 2.68 -6.28
C CYS A 20 -0.06 2.59 -7.46
N SER A 21 -0.27 1.40 -8.03
CA SER A 21 -1.24 1.18 -9.12
C SER A 21 -2.67 1.02 -8.61
N LEU A 22 -2.85 0.80 -7.30
CA LEU A 22 -4.14 0.53 -6.70
C LEU A 22 -5.00 1.80 -6.61
N SER A 23 -6.29 1.64 -6.86
CA SER A 23 -7.30 2.64 -6.55
C SER A 23 -7.48 2.81 -5.04
N GLU A 24 -8.10 3.92 -4.63
CA GLU A 24 -8.41 4.21 -3.22
C GLU A 24 -9.19 3.06 -2.55
N THR A 25 -10.20 2.51 -3.23
CA THR A 25 -11.00 1.39 -2.70
C THR A 25 -10.20 0.09 -2.55
N GLU A 26 -9.22 -0.15 -3.42
CA GLU A 26 -8.33 -1.32 -3.33
C GLU A 26 -7.32 -1.16 -2.18
N LEU A 27 -6.83 0.07 -1.95
CA LEU A 27 -6.00 0.41 -0.81
C LEU A 27 -6.76 0.25 0.51
N ASP A 28 -8.00 0.75 0.60
CA ASP A 28 -8.87 0.59 1.76
C ASP A 28 -9.12 -0.89 2.10
N MET A 29 -9.30 -1.72 1.07
CA MET A 29 -9.43 -3.17 1.23
C MET A 29 -8.16 -3.79 1.83
N LEU A 30 -6.97 -3.41 1.34
CA LEU A 30 -5.70 -3.89 1.89
C LEU A 30 -5.46 -3.42 3.33
N ILE A 31 -5.78 -2.16 3.64
CA ILE A 31 -5.70 -1.62 5.01
C ILE A 31 -6.64 -2.41 5.93
N SER A 32 -7.87 -2.65 5.49
CA SER A 32 -8.85 -3.45 6.24
C SER A 32 -8.35 -4.87 6.49
N LEU A 33 -7.76 -5.51 5.48
CA LEU A 33 -7.18 -6.85 5.60
C LEU A 33 -6.02 -6.87 6.61
N LYS A 34 -5.11 -5.90 6.54
CA LYS A 34 -4.02 -5.73 7.51
C LYS A 34 -4.55 -5.54 8.92
N MET A 35 -5.57 -4.71 9.10
CA MET A 35 -6.21 -4.49 10.39
C MET A 35 -6.84 -5.77 10.94
N LEU A 36 -7.52 -6.57 10.12
CA LEU A 36 -8.09 -7.86 10.53
C LEU A 36 -7.02 -8.83 11.01
N VAL A 37 -5.89 -8.91 10.29
CA VAL A 37 -4.74 -9.73 10.69
C VAL A 37 -4.18 -9.27 12.04
N LEU A 38 -3.94 -7.96 12.21
CA LEU A 38 -3.41 -7.38 13.46
C LEU A 38 -4.35 -7.68 14.63
N GLN A 39 -5.66 -7.49 14.44
CA GLN A 39 -6.67 -7.78 15.47
C GLN A 39 -6.70 -9.27 15.81
N ARG A 40 -6.68 -10.15 14.81
CA ARG A 40 -6.70 -11.59 15.04
C ARG A 40 -5.46 -12.04 15.80
N ALA A 41 -4.26 -11.58 15.40
CA ALA A 41 -3.00 -11.87 16.06
C ALA A 41 -3.02 -11.43 17.54
N ARG A 42 -3.61 -10.27 17.82
CA ARG A 42 -3.80 -9.76 19.18
C ARG A 42 -4.73 -10.64 20.00
N VAL A 43 -5.89 -11.00 19.45
CA VAL A 43 -6.91 -11.83 20.15
C VAL A 43 -6.35 -13.20 20.55
N ILE A 44 -5.51 -13.79 19.71
CA ILE A 44 -4.89 -15.10 20.00
C ILE A 44 -3.60 -14.99 20.83
N GLY A 45 -3.17 -13.79 21.24
CA GLY A 45 -1.94 -13.57 22.01
C GLY A 45 -0.64 -13.72 21.21
N HIS A 46 -0.69 -13.73 19.88
CA HIS A 46 0.47 -13.92 18.99
C HIS A 46 0.79 -12.66 18.18
N ASN A 47 1.05 -11.52 18.83
CA ASN A 47 1.31 -10.24 18.14
C ASN A 47 2.46 -10.31 17.11
N LYS A 48 3.50 -11.10 17.39
CA LYS A 48 4.64 -11.31 16.46
C LYS A 48 4.25 -12.00 15.16
N LEU A 49 3.12 -12.71 15.13
CA LEU A 49 2.62 -13.31 13.90
C LEU A 49 2.20 -12.22 12.90
N ALA A 50 1.69 -11.09 13.39
CA ALA A 50 1.25 -9.98 12.57
C ALA A 50 2.42 -9.27 11.84
N GLU A 51 3.62 -9.29 12.42
CA GLU A 51 4.85 -8.77 11.80
C GLU A 51 5.23 -9.54 10.53
N LYS A 52 4.78 -10.80 10.40
CA LYS A 52 5.02 -11.60 9.20
C LYS A 52 4.17 -11.14 8.01
N PHE A 53 3.08 -10.41 8.23
CA PHE A 53 2.19 -9.96 7.16
C PHE A 53 2.74 -8.67 6.52
N ASP A 54 3.88 -8.84 5.85
CA ASP A 54 4.48 -7.84 4.99
C ASP A 54 3.62 -7.57 3.73
N LEU A 55 4.06 -6.62 2.91
CA LEU A 55 3.33 -6.23 1.70
C LEU A 55 3.11 -7.43 0.76
N LYS A 56 4.09 -8.32 0.67
CA LYS A 56 4.03 -9.51 -0.17
C LYS A 56 2.96 -10.50 0.30
N MET A 57 2.88 -10.75 1.62
CA MET A 57 1.80 -11.58 2.17
C MET A 57 0.43 -10.92 2.02
N LEU A 58 0.34 -9.60 2.24
CA LEU A 58 -0.92 -8.88 2.05
C LEU A 58 -1.40 -8.94 0.60
N ARG A 59 -0.49 -8.77 -0.36
CA ARG A 59 -0.78 -8.94 -1.79
C ARG A 59 -1.29 -10.35 -2.09
N ALA A 60 -0.61 -11.39 -1.60
CA ALA A 60 -1.00 -12.77 -1.82
C ALA A 60 -2.39 -13.09 -1.22
N LEU A 61 -2.66 -12.61 -0.01
CA LEU A 61 -3.96 -12.81 0.64
C LEU A 61 -5.09 -12.08 -0.09
N ALA A 62 -4.86 -10.84 -0.52
CA ALA A 62 -5.83 -10.09 -1.29
C ALA A 62 -6.12 -10.79 -2.63
N PHE A 63 -5.10 -11.26 -3.32
CA PHE A 63 -5.24 -12.02 -4.56
C PHE A 63 -6.11 -13.28 -4.35
N VAL A 64 -5.76 -14.13 -3.37
CA VAL A 64 -6.53 -15.35 -3.06
C VAL A 64 -7.98 -15.04 -2.71
N LEU A 65 -8.21 -13.99 -1.90
CA LEU A 65 -9.55 -13.56 -1.53
C LEU A 65 -10.36 -13.13 -2.76
N MET A 66 -9.75 -12.32 -3.63
CA MET A 66 -10.42 -11.80 -4.82
C MET A 66 -10.69 -12.89 -5.86
N GLU A 67 -9.75 -13.82 -6.07
CA GLU A 67 -9.96 -14.97 -6.97
C GLU A 67 -11.07 -15.89 -6.46
N HIS A 68 -11.11 -16.15 -5.16
CA HIS A 68 -12.18 -16.94 -4.56
C HIS A 68 -13.55 -16.23 -4.64
N LEU A 69 -13.59 -14.90 -4.50
CA LEU A 69 -14.80 -14.13 -4.73
C LEU A 69 -15.23 -14.19 -6.20
N LYS A 70 -14.27 -14.10 -7.14
CA LYS A 70 -14.51 -14.23 -8.59
C LYS A 70 -15.15 -15.56 -8.94
N GLY A 71 -14.57 -16.68 -8.53
CA GLY A 71 -15.15 -18.02 -8.77
C GLY A 71 -16.55 -18.17 -8.18
N LYS A 72 -16.79 -17.61 -6.99
CA LYS A 72 -18.14 -17.59 -6.39
C LYS A 72 -19.16 -16.79 -7.19
N PHE A 73 -18.76 -15.77 -7.94
CA PHE A 73 -19.68 -15.03 -8.82
C PHE A 73 -20.02 -15.79 -10.10
N GLU A 74 -19.13 -16.67 -10.56
CA GLU A 74 -19.36 -17.55 -11.71
C GLU A 74 -20.31 -18.71 -11.36
N ASP A 75 -20.25 -19.21 -10.11
CA ASP A 75 -21.04 -20.36 -9.64
C ASP A 75 -22.45 -20.02 -9.10
N LEU A 76 -22.78 -18.74 -8.91
CA LEU A 76 -24.04 -18.34 -8.26
C LEU A 76 -25.18 -18.13 -9.29
N PRO A 77 -26.38 -18.70 -9.06
CA PRO A 77 -27.55 -18.34 -9.87
C PRO A 77 -27.81 -16.84 -9.71
N GLN A 78 -27.94 -16.13 -10.84
CA GLN A 78 -27.98 -14.68 -10.98
C GLN A 78 -28.72 -13.97 -9.83
N ILE A 79 -28.01 -13.62 -8.76
CA ILE A 79 -28.55 -12.78 -7.70
C ILE A 79 -28.68 -11.38 -8.30
N PRO A 80 -29.89 -10.79 -8.31
CA PRO A 80 -30.09 -9.44 -8.86
C PRO A 80 -29.19 -8.44 -8.12
N GLY A 81 -28.26 -7.81 -8.86
CA GLY A 81 -27.25 -6.89 -8.31
C GLY A 81 -25.82 -7.43 -8.37
N LEU A 82 -25.64 -8.74 -8.43
CA LEU A 82 -24.32 -9.40 -8.43
C LEU A 82 -23.69 -9.46 -9.83
N THR A 83 -24.52 -9.52 -10.87
CA THR A 83 -24.11 -9.42 -12.28
C THR A 83 -23.43 -8.09 -12.63
N LYS A 84 -23.54 -7.06 -11.77
CA LYS A 84 -22.83 -5.78 -11.91
C LYS A 84 -21.40 -5.82 -11.36
N CYS A 85 -21.02 -6.86 -10.62
CA CYS A 85 -19.71 -6.99 -10.00
C CYS A 85 -18.67 -7.63 -10.92
N THR A 86 -19.07 -8.31 -12.00
CA THR A 86 -18.12 -8.96 -12.92
C THR A 86 -17.19 -7.98 -13.64
N PRO A 87 -17.64 -6.81 -14.17
CA PRO A 87 -16.73 -5.85 -14.81
C PRO A 87 -15.80 -5.16 -13.79
N PHE A 88 -16.22 -5.08 -12.52
CA PHE A 88 -15.40 -4.57 -11.44
C PHE A 88 -14.21 -5.49 -11.15
N MET A 89 -14.41 -6.81 -11.25
CA MET A 89 -13.32 -7.77 -11.03
C MET A 89 -12.29 -7.75 -12.16
N ASP A 90 -12.72 -7.58 -13.41
CA ASP A 90 -11.79 -7.52 -14.55
C ASP A 90 -10.86 -6.29 -14.52
N GLY A 91 -11.29 -5.20 -13.87
CA GLY A 91 -10.49 -4.00 -13.66
C GLY A 91 -9.64 -3.99 -12.39
N CYS A 92 -9.78 -4.99 -11.52
CA CYS A 92 -9.17 -4.98 -10.19
C CYS A 92 -7.67 -5.30 -10.23
N ASN A 93 -6.84 -4.35 -9.82
CA ASN A 93 -5.40 -4.47 -9.73
C ASN A 93 -4.94 -5.45 -8.63
N LEU A 94 -5.82 -5.82 -7.69
CA LEU A 94 -5.54 -6.90 -6.72
C LEU A 94 -5.47 -8.29 -7.40
N LEU A 95 -6.09 -8.44 -8.57
CA LEU A 95 -6.06 -9.66 -9.38
C LEU A 95 -4.95 -9.67 -10.44
N LYS A 96 -4.17 -8.59 -10.55
CA LYS A 96 -3.06 -8.51 -11.50
C LYS A 96 -1.82 -9.24 -10.97
N CYS A 97 -1.46 -10.31 -11.67
CA CYS A 97 -0.24 -11.08 -11.45
C CYS A 97 0.97 -10.55 -12.24
N ASP A 98 0.74 -9.71 -13.23
CA ASP A 98 1.78 -9.18 -14.09
C ASP A 98 2.48 -7.96 -13.46
N HIS A 99 3.75 -7.81 -13.82
CA HIS A 99 4.62 -6.70 -13.39
C HIS A 99 4.56 -5.53 -14.38
N ALA A 100 3.49 -5.44 -15.19
CA ALA A 100 3.38 -4.44 -16.23
C ALA A 100 3.21 -3.05 -15.59
N GLY A 101 4.26 -2.22 -15.68
CA GLY A 101 4.24 -0.85 -15.14
C GLY A 101 5.09 -0.63 -13.90
N ILE A 102 6.30 -1.23 -13.84
CA ILE A 102 7.29 -0.87 -12.82
C ILE A 102 7.60 0.62 -12.93
N LEU A 103 7.31 1.37 -11.87
CA LEU A 103 7.57 2.80 -11.76
C LEU A 103 9.06 3.03 -11.46
N SER A 104 9.62 4.14 -11.96
CA SER A 104 10.92 4.61 -11.49
C SER A 104 10.82 5.10 -10.03
N ILE A 105 11.95 5.22 -9.35
CA ILE A 105 12.00 5.72 -7.96
C ILE A 105 11.41 7.13 -7.86
N GLU A 106 11.65 7.98 -8.85
CA GLU A 106 11.13 9.35 -8.93
C GLU A 106 9.61 9.35 -9.09
N GLN A 107 9.07 8.45 -9.91
CA GLN A 107 7.63 8.28 -10.09
C GLN A 107 6.97 7.77 -8.79
N LEU A 108 7.61 6.82 -8.11
CA LEU A 108 7.15 6.34 -6.79
C LEU A 108 7.13 7.47 -5.75
N LYS A 109 8.20 8.27 -5.68
CA LYS A 109 8.25 9.43 -4.77
C LYS A 109 7.08 10.39 -5.05
N ALA A 110 6.76 10.64 -6.31
CA ALA A 110 5.62 11.47 -6.70
C ALA A 110 4.28 10.84 -6.27
N CYS A 111 4.07 9.54 -6.48
CA CYS A 111 2.87 8.81 -6.06
C CYS A 111 2.66 8.83 -4.54
N ILE A 112 3.74 8.70 -3.76
CA ILE A 112 3.70 8.66 -2.28
C ILE A 112 3.65 10.09 -1.68
N GLY A 113 3.77 11.13 -2.51
CA GLY A 113 3.79 12.52 -2.04
C GLY A 113 5.08 12.90 -1.31
N ILE A 114 6.18 12.16 -1.55
CA ILE A 114 7.52 12.51 -1.07
C ILE A 114 8.05 13.60 -2.01
N VAL A 115 7.51 14.82 -1.88
CA VAL A 115 8.12 16.00 -2.47
C VAL A 115 9.38 16.27 -1.66
N GLU A 116 10.55 16.29 -2.32
CA GLU A 116 11.79 16.69 -1.68
C GLU A 116 11.57 18.06 -1.04
N ARG A 117 11.41 18.08 0.29
CA ARG A 117 11.40 19.31 1.06
C ARG A 117 12.79 19.88 0.91
N LYS A 118 12.97 20.73 -0.11
CA LYS A 118 14.14 21.58 -0.33
C LYS A 118 14.50 22.14 1.04
N ARG A 119 15.61 21.67 1.62
CA ARG A 119 16.05 22.09 2.96
C ARG A 119 16.02 23.61 2.99
N ALA A 120 15.09 24.19 3.76
CA ALA A 120 15.08 25.62 3.98
C ALA A 120 16.45 25.97 4.56
N ALA A 121 17.20 26.81 3.82
CA ALA A 121 18.51 27.27 4.21
C ALA A 121 18.44 27.77 5.67
N LYS A 122 19.37 27.29 6.51
CA LYS A 122 19.55 27.76 7.88
C LYS A 122 19.55 29.29 7.88
N ARG A 123 18.51 29.92 8.44
CA ARG A 123 18.63 31.31 8.90
C ARG A 123 19.63 31.29 10.05
N SER A 124 20.84 31.78 9.83
CA SER A 124 21.73 32.18 10.90
C SER A 124 20.99 33.24 11.71
N ARG A 125 20.64 32.91 12.95
CA ARG A 125 20.30 33.93 13.95
C ARG A 125 21.63 34.59 14.30
N GLU A 126 21.77 35.85 13.94
CA GLU A 126 22.77 36.71 14.58
C GLU A 126 22.24 36.97 16.00
N ASP A 127 23.01 36.55 16.99
CA ASP A 127 22.76 36.87 18.39
C ASP A 127 23.01 38.38 18.54
N VAL A 128 21.96 39.14 18.83
CA VAL A 128 22.08 40.55 19.22
C VAL A 128 22.06 40.58 20.75
N ASP A 129 23.22 40.79 21.34
CA ASP A 129 23.41 41.05 22.78
C ASP A 129 22.60 42.29 23.20
N PHE A 130 21.70 42.11 24.18
CA PHE A 130 21.05 43.21 24.87
C PHE A 130 21.91 43.58 26.10
N ASN A 131 22.72 44.63 25.97
CA ASN A 131 23.28 45.33 27.13
C ASN A 131 22.24 46.31 27.67
N TYR A 132 21.92 46.18 28.97
CA TYR A 132 21.22 47.22 29.73
C TYR A 132 22.26 48.00 30.55
N GLU A 133 22.36 49.30 30.32
CA GLU A 133 22.81 50.29 31.30
C GLU A 133 21.59 51.02 31.87
#